data_AF-A0A6V7Y3Q8-F1
#
_entry.id   AF-A0A6V7Y3Q8-F1
#
_cell.length_a   1.000
_cell.length_b   1.000
_cell.length_c   1.000
_cell.angle_alpha   90.00
_cell.angle_beta   90.00
_cell.angle_gamma   90.00
#
_symmetry.space_group_name_H-M   'P 1'
#
loop_
_entity.id
_entity.type
_entity.pdbx_description
1 polymer ?
#
loop_
_entity_poly.entity_id
_entity_poly.type
_entity_poly.pdbx_seq_one_letter_code
_entity_poly.pdbx_strand_id
1 'polypeptide(L)'
;MFGYLSGTILSIMATKICLLYPSGSLSFLLHKFFIIFSEWDWPKPLLLEHLSTKEDLEKLGRIKLKLNSWQIKDIEREGNLMPVISTKYPEINSAKNINENGKKIIIDEMNKSLQQFKYLKSKNFNKMDNFWKENIFAELNYKNYFKYFLIITCSLNSEEENGDSLFGFIKSKIRKAMEIWSKNEEFEVHLENKILKTNLKENLLEYRILSGYEEKGRCRVDEELVYYIKDPRELKGKRIALQLGLD
;
A
#
# COMPACT_ATOMS: atom_id res chain seq x y z
N MET A 1 1.80 -3.69 -3.62
CA MET A 1 2.12 -5.09 -3.24
C MET A 1 1.54 -5.48 -1.88
N PHE A 2 1.08 -4.54 -1.04
CA PHE A 2 0.47 -4.81 0.27
C PHE A 2 -0.77 -3.96 0.57
N GLY A 3 -1.48 -3.51 -0.47
CA GLY A 3 -2.70 -2.71 -0.29
C GLY A 3 -2.52 -1.22 -0.06
N TYR A 4 -1.38 -0.66 -0.48
CA TYR A 4 -1.14 0.78 -0.55
C TYR A 4 -1.01 1.28 -1.99
N LEU A 5 -1.03 2.61 -2.15
CA LEU A 5 -0.84 3.32 -3.42
C LEU A 5 0.57 3.03 -3.97
N SER A 6 0.64 2.46 -5.17
CA SER A 6 1.89 2.30 -5.92
C SER A 6 2.21 3.57 -6.70
N GLY A 7 3.44 3.68 -7.23
CA GLY A 7 3.83 4.80 -8.09
C GLY A 7 2.87 5.01 -9.26
N THR A 8 2.42 3.95 -9.93
CA THR A 8 1.41 4.04 -11.00
C THR A 8 0.09 4.64 -10.52
N ILE A 9 -0.40 4.21 -9.36
CA ILE A 9 -1.66 4.72 -8.78
C ILE A 9 -1.51 6.20 -8.44
N LEU A 10 -0.42 6.58 -7.77
CA LEU A 10 -0.11 7.96 -7.42
C LEU A 10 0.01 8.85 -8.64
N SER A 11 0.64 8.37 -9.72
CA SER A 11 0.74 9.14 -10.97
C SER A 11 -0.62 9.41 -11.59
N ILE A 12 -1.52 8.43 -11.62
CA ILE A 12 -2.89 8.61 -12.13
C ILE A 12 -3.66 9.62 -11.26
N MET A 13 -3.59 9.46 -9.94
CA MET A 13 -4.21 10.39 -8.98
C MET A 13 -3.68 11.82 -9.15
N ALA A 14 -2.35 12.00 -9.21
CA ALA A 14 -1.73 13.31 -9.42
C ALA A 14 -2.14 13.92 -10.78
N THR A 15 -2.19 13.09 -11.83
CA THR A 15 -2.61 13.53 -13.18
C THR A 15 -4.04 14.06 -13.14
N LYS A 16 -4.95 13.41 -12.41
CA LYS A 16 -6.33 13.92 -12.26
C LYS A 16 -6.34 15.33 -11.66
N ILE A 17 -5.52 15.57 -10.65
CA ILE A 17 -5.42 16.89 -10.01
C ILE A 17 -4.87 17.94 -10.98
N CYS A 18 -3.83 17.61 -11.74
CA CYS A 18 -3.29 18.50 -12.76
C CYS A 18 -4.32 18.83 -13.85
N LEU A 19 -5.15 17.86 -14.26
CA LEU A 19 -6.22 18.09 -15.23
C LEU A 19 -7.32 19.00 -14.68
N LEU A 20 -7.64 18.90 -13.38
CA LEU A 20 -8.65 19.75 -12.73
C LEU A 20 -8.13 21.17 -12.44
N TYR A 21 -6.82 21.33 -12.25
CA TYR A 21 -6.19 22.60 -11.87
C TYR A 21 -4.91 22.86 -12.70
N PRO A 22 -5.01 23.12 -14.01
CA PRO A 22 -3.85 23.17 -14.91
C PRO A 22 -2.85 24.28 -14.59
N SER A 23 -3.28 25.36 -13.96
CA SER A 23 -2.43 26.51 -13.58
C SER A 23 -2.08 26.54 -12.09
N GLY A 24 -2.34 25.45 -11.35
CA GLY A 24 -2.06 25.39 -9.92
C GLY A 24 -0.55 25.34 -9.61
N SER A 25 -0.12 26.07 -8.57
CA SER A 25 1.23 25.91 -8.03
C SER A 25 1.38 24.54 -7.35
N LEU A 26 2.61 24.03 -7.20
CA LEU A 26 2.85 22.70 -6.63
C LEU A 26 2.22 22.53 -5.22
N SER A 27 2.37 23.53 -4.36
CA SER A 27 1.75 23.51 -3.01
C SER A 27 0.22 23.48 -3.08
N PHE A 28 -0.38 24.23 -4.01
CA PHE A 28 -1.81 24.22 -4.23
C PHE A 28 -2.31 22.87 -4.77
N LEU A 29 -1.60 22.29 -5.75
CA LEU A 29 -1.93 20.97 -6.31
C LEU A 29 -1.82 19.88 -5.25
N LEU A 30 -0.79 19.91 -4.42
CA LEU A 30 -0.62 18.94 -3.33
C LEU A 30 -1.72 19.06 -2.27
N HIS A 31 -2.10 20.29 -1.90
CA HIS A 31 -3.25 20.52 -1.04
C HIS A 31 -4.55 19.99 -1.66
N LYS A 32 -4.78 20.23 -2.96
CA LYS A 32 -5.94 19.72 -3.68
C LYS A 32 -5.94 18.19 -3.80
N PHE A 33 -4.77 17.58 -3.96
CA PHE A 33 -4.60 16.13 -3.95
C PHE A 33 -5.13 15.54 -2.65
N PHE A 34 -4.71 16.09 -1.50
CA PHE A 34 -5.15 15.60 -0.21
C PHE A 34 -6.66 15.78 0.00
N ILE A 35 -7.24 16.96 -0.28
CA ILE A 35 -8.69 17.20 -0.09
C ILE A 35 -9.50 16.28 -0.99
N ILE A 36 -9.18 16.24 -2.29
CA ILE A 36 -10.01 15.54 -3.27
C ILE A 36 -10.01 14.04 -2.97
N PHE A 37 -8.88 13.45 -2.59
CA PHE A 37 -8.80 12.01 -2.40
C PHE A 37 -9.15 11.54 -0.99
N SER A 38 -9.11 12.41 0.03
CA SER A 38 -9.67 12.12 1.36
C SER A 38 -11.19 12.13 1.38
N GLU A 39 -11.81 13.02 0.58
CA GLU A 39 -13.26 13.19 0.48
C GLU A 39 -13.86 12.52 -0.77
N TRP A 40 -13.04 11.78 -1.53
CA TRP A 40 -13.52 11.09 -2.72
C TRP A 40 -14.57 10.04 -2.34
N ASP A 41 -15.65 10.00 -3.10
CA ASP A 41 -16.79 9.11 -2.89
C ASP A 41 -16.48 7.65 -3.29
N TRP A 42 -15.48 7.05 -2.66
CA TRP A 42 -15.08 5.67 -2.89
C TRP A 42 -16.24 4.70 -2.58
N PRO A 43 -16.60 3.76 -3.48
CA PRO A 43 -15.77 3.19 -4.55
C PRO A 43 -15.97 3.79 -5.95
N LYS A 44 -16.46 5.03 -6.08
CA LYS A 44 -16.55 5.71 -7.38
C LYS A 44 -15.18 5.68 -8.09
N PRO A 45 -15.10 5.21 -9.35
CA PRO A 45 -13.82 5.01 -10.01
C PRO A 45 -13.16 6.33 -10.35
N LEU A 46 -11.85 6.37 -10.15
CA LEU A 46 -11.00 7.43 -10.67
C LEU A 46 -10.66 7.14 -12.13
N LEU A 47 -11.20 7.98 -13.01
CA LEU A 47 -11.01 7.94 -14.46
C LEU A 47 -10.32 9.22 -14.94
N LEU A 48 -9.27 9.06 -15.76
CA LEU A 48 -8.66 10.18 -16.50
C LEU A 48 -9.36 10.41 -17.84
N GLU A 49 -9.84 9.33 -18.46
CA GLU A 49 -10.55 9.31 -19.75
C GLU A 49 -11.78 8.40 -19.64
N HIS A 50 -12.67 8.48 -20.64
CA HIS A 50 -13.81 7.57 -20.73
C HIS A 50 -13.35 6.13 -21.00
N LEU A 51 -14.05 5.15 -20.43
CA LEU A 51 -13.78 3.74 -20.72
C LEU A 51 -14.04 3.44 -22.20
N SER A 52 -13.16 2.66 -22.82
CA SER A 52 -13.29 2.26 -24.22
C SER A 52 -14.63 1.59 -24.47
N THR A 53 -15.40 2.13 -25.42
CA THR A 53 -16.63 1.50 -25.90
C THR A 53 -16.32 0.45 -26.94
N LYS A 54 -17.31 -0.39 -27.28
CA LYS A 54 -17.16 -1.31 -28.42
C LYS A 54 -16.80 -0.55 -29.69
N GLU A 55 -17.46 0.58 -29.95
CA GLU A 55 -17.23 1.44 -31.12
C GLU A 55 -15.77 1.94 -31.19
N ASP A 56 -15.20 2.37 -30.06
CA ASP A 56 -13.80 2.80 -29.98
C ASP A 56 -12.85 1.65 -30.33
N LEU A 57 -13.15 0.45 -29.86
CA LEU A 57 -12.38 -0.75 -30.20
C LEU A 57 -12.55 -1.18 -31.65
N GLU A 58 -13.72 -0.92 -32.26
CA GLU A 58 -13.95 -1.14 -33.70
C GLU A 58 -13.07 -0.21 -34.53
N LYS A 59 -13.10 1.10 -34.23
CA LYS A 59 -12.30 2.12 -34.89
C LYS A 59 -10.79 1.84 -34.79
N LEU A 60 -10.34 1.29 -33.66
CA LEU A 60 -8.94 0.94 -33.42
C LEU A 60 -8.53 -0.43 -34.01
N GLY A 61 -9.45 -1.18 -34.64
CA GLY A 61 -9.18 -2.53 -35.15
C GLY A 61 -8.93 -3.57 -34.04
N ARG A 62 -9.39 -3.30 -32.81
CA ARG A 62 -9.08 -4.06 -31.59
C ARG A 62 -10.21 -4.97 -31.10
N ILE A 63 -11.40 -5.00 -31.73
CA ILE A 63 -12.54 -5.87 -31.34
C ILE A 63 -12.15 -7.32 -31.11
N LYS A 64 -11.22 -7.84 -31.94
CA LYS A 64 -10.81 -9.25 -31.89
C LYS A 64 -10.03 -9.60 -30.62
N LEU A 65 -9.54 -8.59 -29.89
CA LEU A 65 -8.89 -8.75 -28.60
C LEU A 65 -9.97 -8.91 -27.52
N LYS A 66 -10.38 -10.16 -27.25
CA LYS A 66 -11.22 -10.55 -26.10
C LYS A 66 -10.44 -10.37 -24.77
N LEU A 67 -10.05 -9.15 -24.47
CA LEU A 67 -9.34 -8.82 -23.24
C LEU A 67 -10.34 -8.37 -22.17
N ASN A 68 -10.10 -8.79 -20.93
CA ASN A 68 -10.92 -8.42 -19.80
C ASN A 68 -10.62 -6.97 -19.39
N SER A 69 -11.36 -6.02 -19.96
CA SER A 69 -11.34 -4.61 -19.54
C SER A 69 -12.32 -4.37 -18.39
N TRP A 70 -11.95 -3.47 -17.49
CA TRP A 70 -12.74 -3.02 -16.35
C TRP A 70 -13.94 -2.21 -16.82
N GLN A 71 -15.13 -2.54 -16.31
CA GLN A 71 -16.40 -1.88 -16.65
C GLN A 71 -17.05 -1.25 -15.41
N ILE A 72 -17.96 -0.30 -15.60
CA ILE A 72 -18.69 0.36 -14.49
C ILE A 72 -19.40 -0.67 -13.59
N LYS A 73 -19.98 -1.73 -14.17
CA LYS A 73 -20.60 -2.83 -13.42
C LYS A 73 -19.64 -3.55 -12.46
N ASP A 74 -18.34 -3.40 -12.65
CA ASP A 74 -17.34 -4.02 -11.81
C ASP A 74 -17.19 -3.28 -10.47
N ILE A 75 -17.74 -2.07 -10.31
CA ILE A 75 -17.74 -1.33 -9.03
C ILE A 75 -18.35 -2.17 -7.89
N GLU A 76 -19.42 -2.93 -8.19
CA GLU A 76 -20.11 -3.78 -7.21
C GLU A 76 -19.36 -5.06 -6.87
N ARG A 77 -18.27 -5.38 -7.59
CA ARG A 77 -17.47 -6.56 -7.26
C ARG A 77 -16.73 -6.34 -5.94
N GLU A 78 -16.75 -7.37 -5.11
CA GLU A 78 -16.04 -7.40 -3.83
C GLU A 78 -14.55 -7.04 -4.01
N GLY A 79 -14.04 -6.20 -3.11
CA GLY A 79 -12.63 -5.78 -3.11
C GLY A 79 -12.29 -4.55 -3.98
N ASN A 80 -13.24 -4.00 -4.74
CA ASN A 80 -13.04 -2.75 -5.49
C ASN A 80 -13.23 -1.50 -4.62
N LEU A 81 -12.43 -1.38 -3.56
CA LEU A 81 -12.61 -0.35 -2.52
C LEU A 81 -12.18 1.06 -2.96
N MET A 82 -11.14 1.16 -3.79
CA MET A 82 -10.62 2.43 -4.32
C MET A 82 -10.24 2.30 -5.81
N PRO A 83 -11.20 2.15 -6.74
CA PRO A 83 -10.87 1.83 -8.13
C PRO A 83 -10.11 2.97 -8.81
N VAL A 84 -8.87 2.71 -9.21
CA VAL A 84 -8.03 3.65 -9.98
C VAL A 84 -7.73 3.00 -11.32
N ILE A 85 -8.35 3.51 -12.37
CA ILE A 85 -8.41 2.82 -13.65
C ILE A 85 -7.27 3.28 -14.56
N SER A 86 -6.57 2.32 -15.18
CA SER A 86 -5.53 2.62 -16.16
C SER A 86 -6.11 3.23 -17.43
N THR A 87 -5.36 4.12 -18.08
CA THR A 87 -5.81 4.85 -19.27
C THR A 87 -5.74 4.06 -20.57
N LYS A 88 -4.89 3.03 -20.64
CA LYS A 88 -4.73 2.23 -21.86
C LYS A 88 -5.62 1.00 -21.82
N TYR A 89 -6.29 0.72 -22.93
CA TYR A 89 -6.99 -0.54 -23.15
C TYR A 89 -6.01 -1.75 -23.13
N PRO A 90 -6.37 -2.88 -22.47
CA PRO A 90 -7.56 -3.05 -21.63
C PRO A 90 -7.43 -2.27 -20.33
N GLU A 91 -8.44 -1.49 -20.00
CA GLU A 91 -8.50 -0.75 -18.75
C GLU A 91 -8.55 -1.73 -17.57
N ILE A 92 -7.73 -1.48 -16.56
CA ILE A 92 -7.65 -2.32 -15.37
C ILE A 92 -7.67 -1.47 -14.10
N ASN A 93 -8.26 -2.00 -13.03
CA ASN A 93 -8.13 -1.41 -11.71
C ASN A 93 -6.70 -1.62 -11.19
N SER A 94 -5.90 -0.56 -11.22
CA SER A 94 -4.51 -0.55 -10.73
C SER A 94 -4.45 -0.73 -9.21
N ALA A 95 -5.50 -0.33 -8.50
CA ALA A 95 -5.64 -0.36 -7.05
C ALA A 95 -6.36 -1.62 -6.52
N LYS A 96 -6.47 -2.69 -7.32
CA LYS A 96 -7.16 -3.94 -6.95
C LYS A 96 -6.66 -4.66 -5.68
N ASN A 97 -5.48 -4.29 -5.19
CA ASN A 97 -4.89 -4.90 -4.00
C ASN A 97 -5.15 -4.10 -2.73
N ILE A 98 -5.78 -2.92 -2.81
CA ILE A 98 -6.12 -2.11 -1.64
C ILE A 98 -7.27 -2.79 -0.91
N ASN A 99 -7.06 -3.10 0.36
CA ASN A 99 -8.07 -3.66 1.26
C ASN A 99 -8.61 -2.57 2.22
N GLU A 100 -9.52 -2.94 3.11
CA GLU A 100 -10.21 -1.99 4.00
C GLU A 100 -9.25 -1.23 4.92
N ASN A 101 -8.32 -1.95 5.56
CA ASN A 101 -7.27 -1.35 6.38
C ASN A 101 -6.37 -0.40 5.55
N GLY A 102 -5.96 -0.82 4.36
CA GLY A 102 -5.19 0.02 3.44
C GLY A 102 -5.92 1.30 3.06
N LYS A 103 -7.22 1.20 2.72
CA LYS A 103 -8.08 2.37 2.43
C LYS A 103 -8.17 3.30 3.64
N LYS A 104 -8.40 2.77 4.84
CA LYS A 104 -8.47 3.56 6.09
C LYS A 104 -7.18 4.35 6.31
N ILE A 105 -6.04 3.68 6.29
CA ILE A 105 -4.72 4.31 6.47
C ILE A 105 -4.48 5.40 5.41
N ILE A 106 -4.79 5.14 4.14
CA ILE A 106 -4.62 6.13 3.07
C ILE A 106 -5.45 7.39 3.36
N ILE A 107 -6.73 7.24 3.70
CA ILE A 107 -7.63 8.37 4.00
C ILE A 107 -7.15 9.13 5.25
N ASP A 108 -6.73 8.42 6.29
CA ASP A 108 -6.24 9.04 7.52
C ASP A 108 -4.96 9.83 7.31
N GLU A 109 -4.00 9.32 6.54
CA GLU A 109 -2.76 10.05 6.21
C GLU A 109 -3.03 11.28 5.34
N MET A 110 -4.03 11.23 4.44
CA MET A 110 -4.48 12.41 3.69
C MET A 110 -5.12 13.45 4.63
N ASN A 111 -5.99 13.02 5.55
CA ASN A 111 -6.63 13.91 6.52
C ASN A 111 -5.63 14.57 7.49
N LYS A 112 -4.64 13.81 7.98
CA LYS A 112 -3.53 14.36 8.78
C LYS A 112 -2.77 15.44 8.01
N SER A 113 -2.48 15.18 6.73
CA SER A 113 -1.83 16.14 5.85
C SER A 113 -2.67 17.43 5.70
N LEU A 114 -3.99 17.33 5.58
CA LEU A 114 -4.88 18.50 5.52
C LEU A 114 -4.86 19.34 6.80
N GLN A 115 -4.81 18.70 7.97
CA GLN A 115 -4.69 19.40 9.24
C GLN A 115 -3.37 20.19 9.31
N GLN A 116 -2.29 19.61 8.83
CA GLN A 116 -0.98 20.26 8.71
C GLN A 116 -1.02 21.49 7.79
N PHE A 117 -1.69 21.41 6.63
CA PHE A 117 -1.90 22.57 5.74
C PHE A 117 -2.76 23.69 6.38
N LYS A 118 -3.79 23.33 7.15
CA LYS A 118 -4.61 24.31 7.88
C LYS A 118 -3.76 25.02 8.95
N TYR A 119 -2.95 24.26 9.68
CA TYR A 119 -2.02 24.81 10.67
C TYR A 119 -1.02 25.77 10.02
N LEU A 120 -0.42 25.40 8.89
CA LEU A 120 0.44 26.28 8.10
C LEU A 120 -0.22 27.62 7.77
N LYS A 121 -1.42 27.58 7.19
CA LYS A 121 -2.11 28.80 6.74
C LYS A 121 -2.41 29.76 7.91
N SER A 122 -2.58 29.22 9.12
CA SER A 122 -2.79 30.01 10.33
C SER A 122 -1.53 30.71 10.87
N LYS A 123 -0.34 30.29 10.44
CA LYS A 123 0.94 30.79 10.93
C LYS A 123 1.70 31.45 9.78
N ASN A 124 1.99 32.75 9.88
CA ASN A 124 2.85 33.47 8.91
C ASN A 124 4.31 32.98 9.01
N PHE A 125 4.61 31.80 8.45
CA PHE A 125 5.97 31.26 8.45
C PHE A 125 6.80 31.82 7.28
N ASN A 126 7.86 32.56 7.63
CA ASN A 126 8.96 32.92 6.72
C ASN A 126 9.92 31.73 6.45
N LYS A 127 9.59 30.51 6.88
CA LYS A 127 10.44 29.29 6.75
C LYS A 127 9.60 28.10 6.26
N MET A 128 9.18 28.16 5.01
CA MET A 128 8.36 27.12 4.37
C MET A 128 9.10 25.77 4.28
N ASP A 129 10.42 25.79 4.04
CA ASP A 129 11.19 24.57 3.74
C ASP A 129 11.33 23.60 4.92
N ASN A 130 11.53 24.11 6.14
CA ASN A 130 11.60 23.27 7.33
C ASN A 130 10.26 22.60 7.62
N PHE A 131 9.15 23.29 7.36
CA PHE A 131 7.83 22.74 7.59
C PHE A 131 7.60 21.46 6.78
N TRP A 132 7.89 21.48 5.49
CA TRP A 132 7.66 20.33 4.61
C TRP A 132 8.42 19.09 5.10
N LYS A 133 9.70 19.26 5.45
CA LYS A 133 10.55 18.18 5.92
C LYS A 133 10.13 17.64 7.29
N GLU A 134 9.70 18.52 8.19
CA GLU A 134 9.37 18.16 9.58
C GLU A 134 7.92 17.68 9.76
N ASN A 135 7.04 17.92 8.78
CA ASN A 135 5.60 17.62 8.92
C ASN A 135 5.09 16.69 7.80
N ILE A 136 5.07 17.16 6.55
CA ILE A 136 4.45 16.45 5.43
C ILE A 136 5.32 15.29 4.95
N PHE A 137 6.64 15.49 4.90
CA PHE A 137 7.62 14.51 4.46
C PHE A 137 8.46 13.96 5.62
N ALA A 138 7.97 14.10 6.85
CA ALA A 138 8.60 13.52 8.01
C ALA A 138 8.62 11.99 7.87
N GLU A 139 9.76 11.38 8.17
CA GLU A 139 9.86 9.92 8.20
C GLU A 139 8.95 9.35 9.29
N LEU A 140 8.22 8.29 8.94
CA LEU A 140 7.42 7.55 9.91
C LEU A 140 8.34 6.83 10.90
N ASN A 141 8.34 7.27 12.16
CA ASN A 141 9.05 6.57 13.22
C ASN A 141 8.26 5.35 13.70
N TYR A 142 8.31 4.28 12.93
CA TYR A 142 7.56 3.04 13.13
C TYR A 142 7.72 2.42 14.52
N LYS A 143 8.81 2.68 15.23
CA LYS A 143 9.04 2.18 16.60
C LYS A 143 8.08 2.77 17.62
N ASN A 144 7.65 4.02 17.38
CA ASN A 144 6.76 4.73 18.29
C ASN A 144 5.28 4.55 17.92
N TYR A 145 5.00 4.06 16.71
CA TYR A 145 3.63 3.87 16.21
C TYR A 145 3.04 2.52 16.55
N PHE A 146 3.87 1.50 16.79
CA PHE A 146 3.41 0.12 16.94
C PHE A 146 4.16 -0.57 18.06
N LYS A 147 3.42 -1.18 18.99
CA LYS A 147 3.99 -1.95 20.11
C LYS A 147 4.45 -3.35 19.70
N TYR A 148 3.83 -3.92 18.66
CA TYR A 148 4.12 -5.28 18.21
C TYR A 148 4.62 -5.29 16.77
N PHE A 149 5.40 -6.33 16.43
CA PHE A 149 6.02 -6.49 15.11
C PHE A 149 6.02 -7.97 14.72
N LEU A 150 5.70 -8.26 13.45
CA LEU A 150 5.73 -9.62 12.89
C LEU A 150 6.85 -9.75 11.86
N ILE A 151 8.04 -10.17 12.24
CA ILE A 151 9.16 -10.21 11.30
C ILE A 151 9.17 -11.53 10.52
N ILE A 152 8.80 -11.51 9.22
CA ILE A 152 8.88 -12.70 8.34
C ILE A 152 10.18 -12.70 7.54
N THR A 153 11.19 -13.44 7.98
CA THR A 153 12.47 -13.57 7.26
C THR A 153 12.44 -14.73 6.28
N CYS A 154 12.84 -14.50 5.03
CA CYS A 154 13.04 -15.55 4.02
C CYS A 154 14.49 -15.51 3.52
N SER A 155 15.22 -16.60 3.75
CA SER A 155 16.59 -16.78 3.26
C SER A 155 16.60 -17.68 2.03
N LEU A 156 17.50 -17.39 1.08
CA LEU A 156 17.77 -18.19 -0.09
C LEU A 156 19.24 -18.54 -0.14
N ASN A 157 19.55 -19.78 -0.52
CA ASN A 157 20.91 -20.18 -0.84
C ASN A 157 21.25 -19.65 -2.24
N SER A 158 22.40 -19.01 -2.35
CA SER A 158 22.74 -17.97 -3.33
C SER A 158 23.03 -18.45 -4.75
N GLU A 159 22.46 -19.55 -5.23
CA GLU A 159 22.77 -20.11 -6.56
C GLU A 159 21.58 -20.17 -7.52
N GLU A 160 20.38 -19.75 -7.10
CA GLU A 160 19.22 -19.78 -8.00
C GLU A 160 19.06 -18.49 -8.82
N GLU A 161 19.15 -18.61 -10.15
CA GLU A 161 18.85 -17.56 -11.16
C GLU A 161 17.43 -16.97 -11.05
N ASN A 162 16.58 -17.52 -10.17
CA ASN A 162 15.16 -17.20 -10.04
C ASN A 162 14.77 -16.49 -8.73
N GLY A 163 15.73 -15.98 -7.95
CA GLY A 163 15.45 -15.33 -6.66
C GLY A 163 14.32 -14.30 -6.69
N ASP A 164 14.28 -13.43 -7.69
CA ASP A 164 13.25 -12.38 -7.80
C ASP A 164 11.83 -12.93 -8.04
N SER A 165 11.70 -13.99 -8.83
CA SER A 165 10.41 -14.62 -9.10
C SER A 165 9.87 -15.30 -7.83
N LEU A 166 10.75 -15.97 -7.08
CA LEU A 166 10.43 -16.58 -5.81
C LEU A 166 10.08 -15.54 -4.74
N PHE A 167 10.83 -14.44 -4.65
CA PHE A 167 10.48 -13.33 -3.76
C PHE A 167 9.10 -12.77 -4.12
N GLY A 168 8.80 -12.59 -5.41
CA GLY A 168 7.48 -12.19 -5.88
C GLY A 168 6.37 -13.15 -5.44
N PHE A 169 6.62 -14.46 -5.53
CA PHE A 169 5.70 -15.50 -5.07
C PHE A 169 5.45 -15.43 -3.55
N ILE A 170 6.52 -15.36 -2.75
CA ILE A 170 6.44 -15.25 -1.28
C ILE A 170 5.66 -13.99 -0.88
N LYS A 171 5.99 -12.84 -1.47
CA LYS A 171 5.30 -11.56 -1.23
C LYS A 171 3.80 -11.68 -1.52
N SER A 172 3.43 -12.37 -2.61
CA SER A 172 2.03 -12.65 -2.96
C SER A 172 1.31 -13.54 -1.94
N LYS A 173 1.98 -14.57 -1.42
CA LYS A 173 1.45 -15.48 -0.39
C LYS A 173 1.26 -14.76 0.94
N ILE A 174 2.25 -13.98 1.38
CA ILE A 174 2.17 -13.17 2.59
C ILE A 174 0.97 -12.23 2.52
N ARG A 175 0.79 -11.52 1.40
CA ARG A 175 -0.38 -10.62 1.25
C ARG A 175 -1.71 -11.36 1.44
N LYS A 176 -1.88 -12.52 0.79
CA LYS A 176 -3.09 -13.34 0.94
C LYS A 176 -3.27 -13.84 2.37
N ALA A 177 -2.18 -14.24 3.03
CA ALA A 177 -2.20 -14.66 4.42
C ALA A 177 -2.66 -13.51 5.32
N MET A 178 -2.15 -12.29 5.12
CA MET A 178 -2.55 -11.09 5.86
C MET A 178 -4.04 -10.76 5.69
N GLU A 179 -4.60 -10.93 4.49
CA GLU A 179 -6.03 -10.76 4.24
C GLU A 179 -6.87 -11.76 5.06
N ILE A 180 -6.42 -13.02 5.13
CA ILE A 180 -7.07 -14.05 5.96
C ILE A 180 -6.87 -13.72 7.46
N TRP A 181 -5.67 -13.30 7.84
CA TRP A 181 -5.32 -12.99 9.23
C TRP A 181 -6.09 -11.80 9.80
N SER A 182 -6.41 -10.82 8.97
CA SER A 182 -7.26 -9.71 9.37
C SER A 182 -8.72 -10.10 9.63
N LYS A 183 -9.18 -11.27 9.15
CA LYS A 183 -10.60 -11.66 9.20
C LYS A 183 -10.94 -12.70 10.29
N ASN A 184 -10.02 -13.62 10.63
CA ASN A 184 -10.31 -14.73 11.55
C ASN A 184 -9.89 -14.44 12.99
N GLU A 185 -10.57 -15.00 13.99
CA GLU A 185 -10.33 -14.79 15.45
C GLU A 185 -9.14 -15.59 15.99
N GLU A 186 -8.98 -16.84 15.57
CA GLU A 186 -7.94 -17.73 16.08
C GLU A 186 -6.99 -18.16 14.96
N PHE A 187 -5.69 -18.11 15.24
CA PHE A 187 -4.66 -18.60 14.34
C PHE A 187 -3.80 -19.65 15.02
N GLU A 188 -3.66 -20.80 14.34
CA GLU A 188 -2.59 -21.75 14.55
C GLU A 188 -1.53 -21.53 13.47
N VAL A 189 -0.38 -20.98 13.85
CA VAL A 189 0.76 -20.94 12.95
C VAL A 189 1.53 -22.24 13.13
N HIS A 190 1.38 -23.13 12.17
CA HIS A 190 2.17 -24.36 12.10
C HIS A 190 3.54 -24.03 11.54
N LEU A 191 4.52 -23.93 12.43
CA LEU A 191 5.93 -23.96 12.09
C LEU A 191 6.40 -25.40 12.19
N GLU A 192 7.33 -25.80 11.32
CA GLU A 192 7.77 -27.18 11.12
C GLU A 192 7.97 -27.99 12.42
N ASN A 193 8.27 -27.35 13.55
CA ASN A 193 8.39 -27.99 14.86
C ASN A 193 7.66 -27.29 16.04
N LYS A 194 6.79 -26.30 15.82
CA LYS A 194 6.02 -25.63 16.89
C LYS A 194 4.68 -25.09 16.40
N ILE A 195 3.63 -25.35 17.18
CA ILE A 195 2.33 -24.70 17.02
C ILE A 195 2.31 -23.47 17.93
N LEU A 196 2.32 -22.28 17.34
CA LEU A 196 2.05 -21.04 18.07
C LEU A 196 0.56 -20.74 17.95
N LYS A 197 -0.16 -20.86 19.07
CA LYS A 197 -1.54 -20.41 19.21
C LYS A 197 -1.51 -18.95 19.66
N THR A 198 -1.91 -18.03 18.80
CA THR A 198 -2.02 -16.61 19.14
C THR A 198 -3.29 -16.03 18.55
N ASN A 199 -4.10 -15.34 19.36
CA ASN A 199 -5.25 -14.56 18.89
C ASN A 199 -4.71 -13.28 18.23
N LEU A 200 -4.40 -13.37 16.94
CA LEU A 200 -3.88 -12.21 16.20
C LEU A 200 -4.98 -11.21 15.84
N LYS A 201 -6.27 -11.61 15.79
CA LYS A 201 -7.37 -10.70 15.42
C LYS A 201 -7.51 -9.54 16.39
N GLU A 202 -7.50 -9.86 17.69
CA GLU A 202 -7.53 -8.85 18.75
C GLU A 202 -6.34 -7.90 18.67
N ASN A 203 -5.21 -8.35 18.11
CA ASN A 203 -3.97 -7.60 17.97
C ASN A 203 -3.71 -7.08 16.52
N LEU A 204 -4.67 -7.22 15.59
CA LEU A 204 -4.56 -6.86 14.17
C LEU A 204 -5.59 -5.80 13.76
N LEU A 205 -5.92 -4.88 14.68
CA LEU A 205 -6.90 -3.82 14.43
C LEU A 205 -6.46 -2.86 13.31
N GLU A 206 -5.17 -2.53 13.29
CA GLU A 206 -4.50 -1.83 12.19
C GLU A 206 -3.14 -2.47 11.95
N TYR A 207 -2.69 -2.56 10.70
CA TYR A 207 -1.34 -3.03 10.39
C TYR A 207 -0.71 -2.24 9.26
N ARG A 208 0.63 -2.10 9.29
CA ARG A 208 1.41 -1.51 8.20
C ARG A 208 2.45 -2.49 7.71
N ILE A 209 2.45 -2.75 6.40
CA ILE A 209 3.45 -3.62 5.80
C ILE A 209 4.58 -2.77 5.22
N LEU A 210 5.75 -2.91 5.82
CA LEU A 210 7.01 -2.45 5.26
C LEU A 210 7.67 -3.62 4.54
N SER A 211 8.30 -3.38 3.39
CA SER A 211 9.17 -4.38 2.78
C SER A 211 10.42 -3.69 2.28
N GLY A 212 11.56 -4.06 2.85
CA GLY A 212 12.88 -3.60 2.42
C GLY A 212 13.72 -4.77 1.92
N TYR A 213 14.81 -4.45 1.23
CA TYR A 213 15.91 -5.37 1.00
C TYR A 213 17.17 -4.72 1.56
N GLU A 214 18.04 -5.51 2.17
CA GLU A 214 19.37 -5.06 2.58
C GLU A 214 20.38 -6.09 2.09
N GLU A 215 21.40 -5.59 1.39
CA GLU A 215 22.53 -6.40 0.94
C GLU A 215 23.62 -6.32 2.02
N LYS A 216 23.47 -7.17 3.05
CA LYS A 216 24.37 -7.34 4.21
C LYS A 216 24.91 -6.05 4.87
N GLY A 217 24.22 -5.65 5.93
CA GLY A 217 24.81 -5.13 7.18
C GLY A 217 24.18 -5.88 8.36
N ARG A 218 24.90 -6.07 9.48
CA ARG A 218 24.28 -6.65 10.68
C ARG A 218 23.28 -5.64 11.27
N CYS A 219 21.98 -5.76 10.97
CA CYS A 219 20.97 -5.08 11.79
C CYS A 219 20.86 -5.76 13.17
N ARG A 220 21.29 -5.01 14.20
CA ARG A 220 20.91 -5.21 15.60
C ARG A 220 19.52 -4.59 15.76
N VAL A 221 18.52 -5.41 16.11
CA VAL A 221 17.20 -4.92 16.52
C VAL A 221 17.21 -5.00 18.04
N ASP A 222 17.20 -3.85 18.70
CA ASP A 222 17.19 -3.77 20.17
C ASP A 222 15.91 -4.39 20.74
N GLU A 223 16.08 -4.98 21.91
CA GLU A 223 15.20 -5.95 22.55
C GLU A 223 13.89 -5.34 23.08
N GLU A 224 12.81 -5.35 22.29
CA GLU A 224 11.44 -5.33 22.82
C GLU A 224 10.56 -6.31 22.03
N LEU A 225 10.04 -7.32 22.75
CA LEU A 225 9.16 -8.43 22.32
C LEU A 225 8.98 -8.61 20.80
N VAL A 226 10.07 -9.08 20.17
CA VAL A 226 10.11 -9.50 18.77
C VAL A 226 9.70 -10.98 18.70
N TYR A 227 8.60 -11.29 18.02
CA TYR A 227 8.28 -12.67 17.69
C TYR A 227 9.20 -13.13 16.54
N TYR A 228 10.31 -13.76 16.92
CA TYR A 228 11.19 -14.45 15.99
C TYR A 228 10.58 -15.79 15.59
N ILE A 229 10.35 -15.98 14.29
CA ILE A 229 10.24 -17.30 13.71
C ILE A 229 11.62 -17.60 13.09
N LYS A 230 12.46 -18.38 13.78
CA LYS A 230 13.78 -18.77 13.29
C LYS A 230 14.20 -20.14 13.80
N ASP A 231 14.82 -20.95 12.92
CA ASP A 231 15.96 -21.75 13.35
C ASP A 231 17.22 -20.84 13.34
N PRO A 232 17.89 -20.62 14.49
CA PRO A 232 18.98 -19.66 14.62
C PRO A 232 20.38 -20.11 14.13
N ARG A 233 20.57 -21.29 13.52
CA ARG A 233 21.93 -21.81 13.23
C ARG A 233 22.45 -21.61 11.79
N GLU A 234 21.67 -21.06 10.87
CA GLU A 234 22.01 -21.03 9.43
C GLU A 234 22.08 -19.61 8.81
N LEU A 235 22.72 -18.66 9.52
CA LEU A 235 22.68 -17.25 9.11
C LEU A 235 23.68 -16.87 7.99
N LYS A 236 23.23 -16.86 6.72
CA LYS A 236 23.68 -15.93 5.66
C LYS A 236 22.56 -15.67 4.62
N GLY A 237 21.95 -14.48 4.57
CA GLY A 237 21.01 -14.10 3.50
C GLY A 237 19.91 -13.11 3.89
N LYS A 238 19.22 -12.55 2.87
CA LYS A 238 18.26 -11.40 2.90
C LYS A 238 17.11 -11.59 3.90
N ARG A 239 16.52 -10.48 4.39
CA ARG A 239 15.43 -10.46 5.39
C ARG A 239 14.22 -9.69 4.88
N ILE A 240 13.02 -10.16 5.24
CA ILE A 240 11.76 -9.43 5.10
C ILE A 240 11.22 -9.23 6.53
N ALA A 241 10.48 -8.16 6.79
CA ALA A 241 9.86 -7.89 8.08
C ALA A 241 8.43 -7.40 7.83
N LEU A 242 7.45 -7.87 8.61
CA LEU A 242 6.09 -7.30 8.63
C LEU A 242 5.88 -6.64 9.99
N GLN A 243 4.88 -5.77 10.08
CA GLN A 243 4.61 -5.01 11.30
C GLN A 243 3.09 -4.99 11.52
N LEU A 244 2.66 -5.34 12.73
CA LEU A 244 1.25 -5.45 13.12
C LEU A 244 0.98 -4.40 14.20
N GLY A 245 -0.12 -3.67 14.11
CA GLY A 245 -0.37 -2.53 14.99
C GLY A 245 -1.10 -2.86 16.27
N LEU A 246 -1.53 -1.81 16.96
CA LEU A 246 -2.27 -1.82 18.22
C LEU A 246 -3.55 -0.98 18.10
N ASP A 247 -4.52 -1.31 18.95
CA ASP A 247 -5.75 -0.60 19.38
C ASP A 247 -5.87 0.91 19.11
#